data_AF-A0A8H8MP14-F1
#
_entry.id   AF-A0A8H8MP14-F1
#
_cell.length_a   1.000
_cell.length_b   1.000
_cell.length_c   1.000
_cell.angle_alpha   90.00
_cell.angle_beta   90.00
_cell.angle_gamma   90.00
#
_symmetry.space_group_name_H-M   'P 1'
#
loop_
_entity.id
_entity.type
_entity.pdbx_description
1 polymer ?
#
loop_
_entity_poly.entity_id
_entity_poly.type
_entity_poly.pdbx_seq_one_letter_code
_entity_poly.pdbx_strand_id
1 'polypeptide(L)'
;MPKIVSSFKSIRPDTDKSKPLEFNRKWGEGPVFDWYRDLKDEDRSIQTIQIRRYIAKPVPHRFIVLRMRNGQDHRFDRRPSHVQDANTRPFDVMMNEAVASEDSYTCGIKLSEEELTSEREIEITLGGQVDLRTVIAICYAISQDENTKKYTFLRHNCFFFSWTILTIVCRHRLPYDVPLHESVMQRFGSNVDQLTAIVVNQAVELFLDLVIKTVLTFRDEARKSAPAAMGLMGRMGPAIPNGLIEFLWRHLVKLRLHLGLRRRLSRVVKSEVTKAANIVQEATLATHVARELLDGHLWIEGTQTAIRAAIETEIMKILWRFILEAISTDSDGAEEENVEKQLTDPKLNFTWLGKNMAEMSMVWDAVLKGGLLAVKETGQVVDGLSHEKAFDKAWDAAKAAGLASAKATIEKTKKVMRNPEREKKWEALWGIWDQGWEKAHDRARSKAVGTVETIVEEVLATGSKVVVEDMRECRTKTIEGFIPNKVSCLVNLSL
;
A
#
# COMPACT_ATOMS: atom_id res chain seq x y z
N MET A 1 -4.13 -14.08 -52.87
CA MET A 1 -3.37 -14.93 -51.92
C MET A 1 -1.88 -15.11 -52.29
N PRO A 2 -1.46 -15.42 -53.54
CA PRO A 2 -0.03 -15.63 -53.86
C PRO A 2 0.88 -14.44 -53.53
N LYS A 3 0.38 -13.21 -53.71
CA LYS A 3 1.09 -11.95 -53.43
C LYS A 3 1.44 -11.73 -51.95
N ILE A 4 0.66 -12.29 -51.01
CA ILE A 4 0.91 -12.14 -49.56
C ILE A 4 2.00 -13.13 -49.14
N VAL A 5 1.92 -14.37 -49.61
CA VAL A 5 2.95 -15.40 -49.36
C VAL A 5 4.31 -15.00 -49.96
N SER A 6 4.33 -14.46 -51.17
CA SER A 6 5.55 -13.92 -51.77
C SER A 6 6.09 -12.70 -51.03
N SER A 7 5.22 -11.94 -50.34
CA SER A 7 5.65 -10.78 -49.55
C SER A 7 6.51 -11.17 -48.35
N PHE A 8 6.24 -12.32 -47.71
CA PHE A 8 7.06 -12.82 -46.60
C PHE A 8 8.45 -13.27 -47.09
N LYS A 9 8.54 -13.87 -48.29
CA LYS A 9 9.83 -14.21 -48.91
C LYS A 9 10.65 -12.97 -49.31
N SER A 10 10.00 -11.89 -49.73
CA SER A 10 10.69 -10.65 -50.12
C SER A 10 11.13 -9.78 -48.92
N ILE A 11 10.85 -10.19 -47.67
CA ILE A 11 11.30 -9.44 -46.49
C ILE A 11 12.82 -9.59 -46.29
N ARG A 12 13.48 -10.65 -46.80
CA ARG A 12 14.92 -10.91 -46.55
C ARG A 12 15.81 -9.67 -46.78
N PRO A 13 16.63 -9.26 -45.80
CA PRO A 13 17.75 -8.37 -46.07
C PRO A 13 18.80 -9.14 -46.87
N ASP A 14 19.70 -8.43 -47.55
CA ASP A 14 20.88 -9.05 -48.15
C ASP A 14 21.62 -9.88 -47.09
N THR A 15 21.73 -11.18 -47.33
CA THR A 15 21.84 -12.21 -46.30
C THR A 15 23.23 -12.34 -45.66
N ASP A 16 24.25 -11.65 -46.15
CA ASP A 16 25.63 -11.85 -45.68
C ASP A 16 25.99 -11.09 -44.40
N LYS A 17 25.17 -10.13 -43.95
CA LYS A 17 25.50 -9.28 -42.78
C LYS A 17 24.56 -9.42 -41.58
N SER A 18 23.40 -10.05 -41.75
CA SER A 18 22.43 -10.25 -40.68
C SER A 18 22.85 -11.42 -39.79
N LYS A 19 22.99 -11.19 -38.49
CA LYS A 19 23.34 -12.22 -37.50
C LYS A 19 22.12 -12.55 -36.63
N PRO A 20 21.90 -13.82 -36.28
CA PRO A 20 20.80 -14.19 -35.39
C PRO A 20 21.05 -13.67 -33.95
N LEU A 21 19.99 -13.26 -33.27
CA LEU A 21 20.00 -12.94 -31.84
C LEU A 21 19.92 -14.25 -31.04
N GLU A 22 21.05 -14.94 -30.94
CA GLU A 22 21.15 -16.20 -30.21
C GLU A 22 21.44 -15.96 -28.73
N PHE A 23 20.54 -16.46 -27.89
CA PHE A 23 20.62 -16.36 -26.44
C PHE A 23 20.71 -17.76 -25.81
N ASN A 24 21.62 -17.93 -24.86
CA ASN A 24 21.62 -19.09 -23.98
C ASN A 24 20.53 -18.94 -22.91
N ARG A 25 20.22 -20.02 -22.19
CA ARG A 25 19.28 -19.96 -21.04
C ARG A 25 19.77 -19.03 -19.94
N LYS A 26 21.08 -18.85 -19.80
CA LYS A 26 21.68 -18.00 -18.77
C LYS A 26 21.99 -16.60 -19.33
N TRP A 27 21.50 -15.57 -18.65
CA TRP A 27 21.77 -14.17 -18.97
C TRP A 27 23.28 -13.87 -19.01
N GLY A 28 23.73 -13.14 -20.04
CA GLY A 28 25.14 -12.74 -20.21
C GLY A 28 26.00 -13.71 -21.02
N GLU A 29 25.45 -14.84 -21.48
CA GLU A 29 26.15 -15.86 -22.26
C GLU A 29 25.59 -15.98 -23.69
N GLY A 30 26.48 -16.24 -24.66
CA GLY A 30 26.14 -16.47 -26.07
C GLY A 30 26.67 -15.39 -27.02
N PRO A 31 26.54 -15.61 -28.35
CA PRO A 31 27.21 -14.83 -29.38
C PRO A 31 26.90 -13.32 -29.36
N VAL A 32 25.67 -12.96 -28.98
CA VAL A 32 25.26 -11.55 -28.88
C VAL A 32 25.95 -10.83 -27.70
N PHE A 33 26.22 -11.54 -26.59
CA PHE A 33 26.95 -10.96 -25.46
C PHE A 33 28.46 -10.96 -25.71
N ASP A 34 28.99 -11.92 -26.47
CA ASP A 34 30.37 -11.88 -26.97
C ASP A 34 30.56 -10.62 -27.82
N TRP A 35 29.69 -10.40 -28.80
CA TRP A 35 29.69 -9.18 -29.62
C TRP A 35 29.60 -7.92 -28.76
N TYR A 36 28.70 -7.85 -27.78
CA TYR A 36 28.57 -6.70 -26.89
C TYR A 36 29.85 -6.42 -26.07
N ARG A 37 30.51 -7.48 -25.57
CA ARG A 37 31.76 -7.35 -24.81
C ARG A 37 32.91 -6.83 -25.67
N ASP A 38 32.95 -7.19 -26.94
CA ASP A 38 33.98 -6.76 -27.89
C ASP A 38 33.87 -5.27 -28.28
N LEU A 39 32.71 -4.64 -28.05
CA LEU A 39 32.53 -3.19 -28.25
C LEU A 39 33.26 -2.37 -27.18
N LYS A 40 33.79 -1.19 -27.56
CA LYS A 40 34.29 -0.22 -26.58
C LYS A 40 33.13 0.49 -25.88
N ASP A 41 33.36 1.08 -24.71
CA ASP A 41 32.29 1.75 -23.94
C ASP A 41 31.60 2.88 -24.73
N GLU A 42 32.35 3.64 -25.53
CA GLU A 42 31.81 4.69 -26.41
C GLU A 42 30.92 4.13 -27.53
N ASP A 43 31.17 2.90 -27.95
CA ASP A 43 30.45 2.19 -29.02
C ASP A 43 29.15 1.54 -28.51
N ARG A 44 28.96 1.44 -27.19
CA ARG A 44 27.77 0.84 -26.56
C ARG A 44 26.66 1.84 -26.30
N SER A 45 26.96 3.14 -26.35
CA SER A 45 26.00 4.20 -26.04
C SER A 45 25.10 4.53 -27.24
N ILE A 46 23.78 4.49 -27.05
CA ILE A 46 22.78 4.77 -28.10
C ILE A 46 22.46 6.26 -28.13
N GLN A 47 22.68 6.90 -29.27
CA GLN A 47 22.35 8.30 -29.53
C GLN A 47 20.88 8.48 -29.89
N THR A 48 20.37 7.71 -30.86
CA THR A 48 18.96 7.72 -31.26
C THR A 48 18.42 6.33 -31.54
N ILE A 49 17.11 6.16 -31.39
CA ILE A 49 16.37 4.95 -31.77
C ILE A 49 15.27 5.31 -32.76
N GLN A 50 15.17 4.56 -33.86
CA GLN A 50 14.15 4.74 -34.89
C GLN A 50 13.31 3.47 -35.04
N ILE A 51 12.00 3.61 -35.21
CA ILE A 51 11.17 2.57 -35.84
C ILE A 51 10.99 2.94 -37.31
N ARG A 52 11.32 1.99 -38.19
CA ARG A 52 11.18 2.15 -39.64
C ARG A 52 10.23 1.11 -40.20
N ARG A 53 9.49 1.49 -41.25
CA ARG A 53 8.51 0.65 -41.94
C ARG A 53 8.85 0.58 -43.43
N TYR A 54 8.86 -0.62 -44.00
CA TYR A 54 9.07 -0.76 -45.46
C TYR A 54 7.92 -0.14 -46.27
N ILE A 55 8.25 0.63 -47.32
CA ILE A 55 7.28 1.37 -48.15
C ILE A 55 6.61 0.47 -49.19
N ALA A 56 7.37 -0.45 -49.81
CA ALA A 56 6.95 -1.16 -51.02
C ALA A 56 6.42 -2.59 -50.80
N LYS A 57 6.15 -3.03 -49.56
CA LYS A 57 5.78 -4.42 -49.26
C LYS A 57 4.28 -4.57 -48.93
N PRO A 58 3.60 -5.63 -49.43
CA PRO A 58 2.18 -5.91 -49.15
C PRO A 58 1.85 -6.04 -47.67
N VAL A 59 2.80 -6.53 -46.88
CA VAL A 59 2.72 -6.59 -45.42
C VAL A 59 3.75 -5.60 -44.88
N PRO A 60 3.31 -4.52 -44.20
CA PRO A 60 4.21 -3.53 -43.66
C PRO A 60 5.04 -4.15 -42.54
N HIS A 61 6.33 -4.35 -42.81
CA HIS A 61 7.27 -4.89 -41.83
C HIS A 61 8.01 -3.75 -41.15
N ARG A 62 8.11 -3.84 -39.82
CA ARG A 62 8.76 -2.85 -38.96
C ARG A 62 10.04 -3.38 -38.38
N PHE A 63 11.04 -2.52 -38.26
CA PHE A 63 12.32 -2.85 -37.65
C PHE A 63 12.87 -1.64 -36.91
N ILE A 64 13.86 -1.89 -36.05
CA ILE A 64 14.54 -0.84 -35.29
C ILE A 64 15.86 -0.51 -35.96
N VAL A 65 16.18 0.78 -35.99
CA VAL A 65 17.55 1.26 -36.21
C VAL A 65 18.01 2.01 -34.97
N LEU A 66 19.17 1.63 -34.46
CA LEU A 66 19.89 2.31 -33.38
C LEU A 66 21.04 3.08 -34.01
N ARG A 67 21.10 4.39 -33.77
CA ARG A 67 22.30 5.17 -34.04
C ARG A 67 23.13 5.23 -32.77
N MET A 68 24.35 4.71 -32.83
CA MET A 68 25.30 4.72 -31.73
C MET A 68 26.00 6.08 -31.64
N ARG A 69 26.59 6.40 -30.48
CA ARG A 69 27.29 7.69 -30.25
C ARG A 69 28.51 7.86 -31.16
N ASN A 70 29.15 6.76 -31.55
CA ASN A 70 30.25 6.73 -32.52
C ASN A 70 29.81 6.95 -33.98
N GLY A 71 28.50 7.13 -34.24
CA GLY A 71 27.93 7.36 -35.56
C GLY A 71 27.61 6.08 -36.36
N GLN A 72 27.88 4.88 -35.81
CA GLN A 72 27.46 3.64 -36.45
C GLN A 72 25.96 3.41 -36.30
N ASP A 73 25.34 2.87 -37.33
CA ASP A 73 23.93 2.49 -37.31
C ASP A 73 23.80 0.96 -37.21
N HIS A 74 22.93 0.47 -36.33
CA HIS A 74 22.66 -0.94 -36.10
C HIS A 74 21.18 -1.23 -36.30
N ARG A 75 20.85 -2.35 -36.92
CA ARG A 75 19.47 -2.76 -37.18
C ARG A 75 19.10 -3.95 -36.31
N PHE A 76 17.89 -3.95 -35.78
CA PHE A 76 17.28 -5.06 -35.06
C PHE A 76 15.94 -5.42 -35.70
N ASP A 77 15.71 -6.71 -35.90
CA ASP A 77 14.60 -7.20 -36.71
C ASP A 77 14.03 -8.51 -36.14
N ARG A 78 12.71 -8.72 -36.26
CA ARG A 78 11.99 -9.95 -35.89
C ARG A 78 11.11 -10.42 -37.03
N ARG A 79 11.25 -11.67 -37.44
CA ARG A 79 10.48 -12.30 -38.52
C ARG A 79 9.89 -13.64 -38.11
N PRO A 80 8.89 -14.16 -38.84
CA PRO A 80 8.59 -15.59 -38.75
C PRO A 80 9.78 -16.37 -39.31
N SER A 81 10.24 -17.38 -38.57
CA SER A 81 11.27 -18.30 -39.06
C SER A 81 10.77 -19.01 -40.32
N HIS A 82 11.64 -19.07 -41.33
CA HIS A 82 11.42 -19.89 -42.51
C HIS A 82 12.16 -21.24 -42.42
N VAL A 83 12.87 -21.47 -41.32
CA VAL A 83 13.65 -22.67 -41.04
C VAL A 83 12.84 -23.51 -40.05
N GLN A 84 12.36 -24.68 -40.50
CA GLN A 84 11.48 -25.65 -39.80
C GLN A 84 10.01 -25.20 -39.81
N ASP A 85 9.09 -25.78 -40.59
CA ASP A 85 8.80 -27.19 -40.81
C ASP A 85 8.36 -27.41 -42.27
N ALA A 86 8.52 -28.61 -42.86
CA ALA A 86 7.97 -28.88 -44.20
C ALA A 86 6.42 -28.71 -44.27
N ASN A 87 5.79 -28.62 -43.09
CA ASN A 87 4.36 -28.42 -42.90
C ASN A 87 3.95 -26.97 -42.57
N THR A 88 4.88 -26.07 -42.22
CA THR A 88 4.50 -24.68 -41.87
C THR A 88 4.14 -23.92 -43.14
N ARG A 89 2.84 -23.79 -43.41
CA ARG A 89 2.36 -23.06 -44.58
C ARG A 89 2.45 -21.58 -44.26
N PRO A 90 2.79 -20.72 -45.23
CA PRO A 90 2.62 -19.27 -45.12
C PRO A 90 1.21 -18.82 -44.68
N PHE A 91 0.23 -19.72 -44.82
CA PHE A 91 -1.13 -19.56 -44.32
C PHE A 91 -1.24 -19.64 -42.79
N ASP A 92 -0.39 -20.42 -42.11
CA ASP A 92 -0.44 -20.63 -40.65
C ASP A 92 -0.16 -19.31 -39.91
N VAL A 93 0.81 -18.54 -40.41
CA VAL A 93 1.09 -17.18 -39.93
C VAL A 93 -0.14 -16.28 -40.15
N MET A 94 -0.80 -16.35 -41.31
CA MET A 94 -2.03 -15.59 -41.59
C MET A 94 -3.21 -15.99 -40.69
N MET A 95 -3.28 -17.26 -40.26
CA MET A 95 -4.30 -17.77 -39.33
C MET A 95 -3.96 -17.47 -37.86
N ASN A 96 -2.91 -16.68 -37.62
CA ASN A 96 -2.43 -16.33 -36.29
C ASN A 96 -1.94 -17.53 -35.46
N GLU A 97 -1.51 -18.61 -36.13
CA GLU A 97 -0.84 -19.71 -35.46
C GLU A 97 0.58 -19.28 -35.04
N ALA A 98 1.01 -19.79 -33.89
CA ALA A 98 2.31 -19.45 -33.33
C ALA A 98 3.41 -20.25 -34.03
N VAL A 99 4.26 -19.55 -34.78
CA VAL A 99 5.44 -20.13 -35.47
C VAL A 99 6.73 -19.72 -34.76
N ALA A 100 7.85 -20.38 -35.05
CA ALA A 100 9.14 -19.94 -34.54
C ALA A 100 9.45 -18.52 -35.04
N SER A 101 10.08 -17.67 -34.21
CA SER A 101 10.58 -16.37 -34.64
C SER A 101 12.05 -16.43 -35.01
N GLU A 102 12.45 -15.55 -35.92
CA GLU A 102 13.83 -15.26 -36.27
C GLU A 102 14.12 -13.81 -35.88
N ASP A 103 14.69 -13.64 -34.68
CA ASP A 103 15.16 -12.35 -34.18
C ASP A 103 16.63 -12.18 -34.61
N SER A 104 16.99 -11.02 -35.15
CA SER A 104 18.30 -10.78 -35.76
C SER A 104 18.78 -9.34 -35.58
N TYR A 105 20.09 -9.15 -35.75
CA TYR A 105 20.73 -7.85 -35.76
C TYR A 105 21.73 -7.71 -36.90
N THR A 106 21.89 -6.50 -37.42
CA THR A 106 22.89 -6.14 -38.45
C THR A 106 23.68 -4.94 -37.98
N CYS A 107 25.00 -5.08 -37.87
CA CYS A 107 25.90 -3.99 -37.46
C CYS A 107 26.37 -3.17 -38.66
N GLY A 108 26.63 -1.88 -38.44
CA GLY A 108 27.23 -0.99 -39.44
C GLY A 108 26.39 -0.87 -40.73
N ILE A 109 25.07 -0.81 -40.60
CA ILE A 109 24.21 -0.56 -41.76
C ILE A 109 24.44 0.86 -42.26
N LYS A 110 24.24 1.07 -43.57
CA LYS A 110 24.21 2.41 -44.14
C LYS A 110 22.77 2.91 -44.13
N LEU A 111 22.44 3.82 -43.21
CA LEU A 111 21.06 4.31 -43.08
C LEU A 111 20.52 4.91 -44.38
N SER A 112 21.37 5.56 -45.18
CA SER A 112 20.98 6.12 -46.49
C SER A 112 20.42 5.08 -47.45
N GLU A 113 20.88 3.83 -47.39
CA GLU A 113 20.35 2.73 -48.22
C GLU A 113 19.00 2.24 -47.68
N GLU A 114 18.83 2.17 -46.36
CA GLU A 114 17.56 1.81 -45.72
C GLU A 114 16.48 2.88 -45.97
N GLU A 115 16.86 4.17 -46.04
CA GLU A 115 15.98 5.30 -46.34
C GLU A 115 15.34 5.22 -47.73
N LEU A 116 15.97 4.54 -48.68
CA LEU A 116 15.40 4.33 -50.02
C LEU A 116 14.22 3.35 -50.02
N THR A 117 14.16 2.45 -49.05
CA THR A 117 13.20 1.34 -49.04
C THR A 117 12.22 1.38 -47.86
N SER A 118 12.52 2.20 -46.86
CA SER A 118 11.74 2.33 -45.63
C SER A 118 11.51 3.78 -45.26
N GLU A 119 10.35 4.04 -44.68
CA GLU A 119 10.03 5.31 -44.05
C GLU A 119 10.28 5.23 -42.54
N ARG A 120 10.69 6.35 -41.95
CA ARG A 120 10.85 6.51 -40.51
C ARG A 120 9.50 6.85 -39.90
N GLU A 121 8.95 5.99 -39.04
CA GLU A 121 7.68 6.26 -38.35
C GLU A 121 7.89 7.05 -37.06
N ILE A 122 9.02 6.81 -36.37
CA ILE A 122 9.39 7.52 -35.15
C ILE A 122 10.91 7.58 -35.03
N GLU A 123 11.41 8.64 -34.42
CA GLU A 123 12.78 8.75 -33.94
C GLU A 123 12.77 9.38 -32.56
N ILE A 124 13.54 8.81 -31.65
CA ILE A 124 13.70 9.32 -30.29
C ILE A 124 15.17 9.59 -30.02
N THR A 125 15.48 10.77 -29.50
CA THR A 125 16.84 11.15 -29.08
C THR A 125 17.10 10.69 -27.66
N LEU A 126 18.04 9.77 -27.48
CA LEU A 126 18.44 9.22 -26.18
C LEU A 126 19.65 9.95 -25.59
N GLY A 127 20.45 10.62 -26.44
CA GLY A 127 21.57 11.46 -26.03
C GLY A 127 22.77 10.68 -25.49
N GLY A 128 22.92 9.40 -25.85
CA GLY A 128 24.02 8.56 -25.39
C GLY A 128 23.88 8.05 -23.95
N GLN A 129 22.70 8.20 -23.33
CA GLN A 129 22.46 7.81 -21.95
C GLN A 129 21.93 6.38 -21.79
N VAL A 130 21.59 5.71 -22.89
CA VAL A 130 21.12 4.32 -22.86
C VAL A 130 22.20 3.44 -23.47
N ASP A 131 22.57 2.39 -22.75
CA ASP A 131 23.51 1.37 -23.21
C ASP A 131 22.80 0.32 -24.09
N LEU A 132 23.47 -0.17 -25.13
CA LEU A 132 23.02 -1.23 -26.02
C LEU A 132 22.58 -2.50 -25.27
N ARG A 133 23.18 -2.77 -24.11
CA ARG A 133 22.80 -3.86 -23.21
C ARG A 133 21.32 -3.80 -22.82
N THR A 134 20.74 -2.62 -22.72
CA THR A 134 19.30 -2.47 -22.43
C THR A 134 18.46 -3.05 -23.57
N VAL A 135 18.83 -2.81 -24.83
CA VAL A 135 18.15 -3.43 -25.99
C VAL A 135 18.36 -4.95 -26.00
N ILE A 136 19.59 -5.41 -25.75
CA ILE A 136 19.91 -6.84 -25.67
C ILE A 136 19.11 -7.51 -24.54
N ALA A 137 18.93 -6.84 -23.40
CA ALA A 137 18.13 -7.32 -22.28
C ALA A 137 16.67 -7.54 -22.65
N ILE A 138 16.09 -6.60 -23.40
CA ILE A 138 14.71 -6.71 -23.88
C ILE A 138 14.59 -7.88 -24.85
N CYS A 139 15.49 -7.99 -25.82
CA CYS A 139 15.50 -9.11 -26.78
C CYS A 139 15.66 -10.46 -26.07
N TYR A 140 16.54 -10.54 -25.07
CA TYR A 140 16.70 -11.73 -24.24
C TYR A 140 15.38 -12.09 -23.54
N ALA A 141 14.75 -11.14 -22.85
CA ALA A 141 13.48 -11.37 -22.17
C ALA A 141 12.39 -11.87 -23.12
N ILE A 142 12.28 -11.27 -24.32
CA ILE A 142 11.34 -11.71 -25.37
C ILE A 142 11.62 -13.15 -25.79
N SER A 143 12.89 -13.54 -25.90
CA SER A 143 13.30 -14.90 -26.31
C SER A 143 13.08 -15.98 -25.24
N GLN A 144 13.10 -15.61 -23.96
CA GLN A 144 12.95 -16.55 -22.85
C GLN A 144 11.49 -16.76 -22.42
N ASP A 145 10.60 -15.81 -22.70
CA ASP A 145 9.18 -15.95 -22.37
C ASP A 145 8.46 -16.88 -23.37
N GLU A 146 7.70 -17.84 -22.83
CA GLU A 146 7.03 -18.88 -23.62
C GLU A 146 6.03 -18.34 -24.65
N ASN A 147 5.40 -17.20 -24.35
CA ASN A 147 4.40 -16.59 -25.22
C ASN A 147 5.06 -15.68 -26.26
N THR A 148 6.02 -14.86 -25.85
CA THR A 148 6.63 -13.85 -26.72
C THR A 148 7.77 -14.39 -27.56
N LYS A 149 8.33 -15.56 -27.25
CA LYS A 149 9.39 -16.18 -28.08
C LYS A 149 8.90 -16.73 -29.42
N LYS A 150 7.58 -16.87 -29.60
CA LYS A 150 6.99 -17.31 -30.87
C LYS A 150 6.49 -16.13 -31.67
N TYR A 151 6.55 -16.21 -33.00
CA TYR A 151 5.94 -15.23 -33.88
C TYR A 151 4.45 -15.55 -34.05
N THR A 152 3.60 -14.58 -33.78
CA THR A 152 2.16 -14.63 -34.10
C THR A 152 1.77 -13.36 -34.83
N PHE A 153 0.95 -13.48 -35.88
CA PHE A 153 0.63 -12.34 -36.73
C PHE A 153 -0.15 -11.23 -35.99
N LEU A 154 -1.02 -11.56 -35.04
CA LEU A 154 -1.85 -10.60 -34.31
C LEU A 154 -1.22 -10.06 -33.02
N ARG A 155 -0.22 -10.73 -32.43
CA ARG A 155 0.33 -10.36 -31.11
C ARG A 155 1.84 -10.16 -31.13
N HIS A 156 2.62 -11.22 -31.29
CA HIS A 156 4.08 -11.21 -31.08
C HIS A 156 4.88 -11.12 -32.39
N ASN A 157 4.51 -10.16 -33.23
CA ASN A 157 5.12 -9.91 -34.55
C ASN A 157 6.22 -8.83 -34.48
N CYS A 158 6.65 -8.34 -35.65
CA CYS A 158 7.63 -7.26 -35.77
C CYS A 158 7.15 -5.90 -35.19
N PHE A 159 5.84 -5.64 -35.16
CA PHE A 159 5.27 -4.48 -34.47
C PHE A 159 5.47 -4.60 -32.97
N PHE A 160 5.08 -5.72 -32.35
CA PHE A 160 5.32 -5.96 -30.93
C PHE A 160 6.79 -5.82 -30.56
N PHE A 161 7.69 -6.44 -31.32
CA PHE A 161 9.13 -6.39 -31.05
C PHE A 161 9.68 -4.96 -31.08
N SER A 162 9.39 -4.23 -32.17
CA SER A 162 9.88 -2.85 -32.33
C SER A 162 9.30 -1.88 -31.30
N TRP A 163 7.99 -1.93 -31.04
CA TRP A 163 7.35 -1.07 -30.06
C TRP A 163 7.73 -1.42 -28.62
N THR A 164 7.92 -2.71 -28.30
CA THR A 164 8.35 -3.13 -26.96
C THR A 164 9.73 -2.59 -26.64
N ILE A 165 10.69 -2.76 -27.56
CA ILE A 165 12.05 -2.23 -27.38
C ILE A 165 12.02 -0.71 -27.26
N LEU A 166 11.33 -0.01 -28.17
CA LEU A 166 11.22 1.45 -28.11
C LEU A 166 10.65 1.91 -26.77
N THR A 167 9.53 1.32 -26.34
CA THR A 167 8.83 1.76 -25.12
C THR A 167 9.68 1.54 -23.87
N ILE A 168 10.32 0.37 -23.74
CA ILE A 168 11.17 0.06 -22.58
C ILE A 168 12.44 0.93 -22.59
N VAL A 169 13.06 1.15 -23.75
CA VAL A 169 14.23 2.04 -23.88
C VAL A 169 13.89 3.48 -23.51
N CYS A 170 12.79 4.01 -24.02
CA CYS A 170 12.32 5.35 -23.68
C CYS A 170 12.01 5.47 -22.19
N ARG A 171 11.38 4.45 -21.60
CA ARG A 171 11.06 4.42 -20.18
C ARG A 171 12.33 4.36 -19.31
N HIS A 172 13.31 3.53 -19.69
CA HIS A 172 14.61 3.45 -19.04
C HIS A 172 15.37 4.79 -19.08
N ARG A 173 15.25 5.53 -20.19
CA ARG A 173 15.81 6.88 -20.34
C ARG A 173 15.10 7.93 -19.47
N LEU A 174 13.86 7.71 -19.08
CA LEU A 174 13.03 8.65 -18.34
C LEU A 174 12.71 8.14 -16.94
N PRO A 175 13.69 7.81 -16.06
CA PRO A 175 13.41 7.22 -14.75
C PRO A 175 12.48 8.11 -13.92
N TYR A 176 11.69 7.49 -13.04
CA TYR A 176 10.73 8.22 -12.21
C TYR A 176 11.43 9.32 -11.43
N ASP A 177 10.81 10.49 -11.36
CA ASP A 177 11.20 11.48 -10.39
C ASP A 177 10.52 11.13 -9.06
N VAL A 178 11.32 11.10 -7.99
CA VAL A 178 10.77 10.99 -6.65
C VAL A 178 10.03 12.30 -6.39
N PRO A 179 8.73 12.24 -6.08
CA PRO A 179 7.96 13.45 -5.87
C PRO A 179 8.50 14.21 -4.66
N LEU A 180 8.38 15.54 -4.69
CA LEU A 180 8.76 16.36 -3.55
C LEU A 180 7.78 16.08 -2.40
N HIS A 181 8.31 15.89 -1.19
CA HIS A 181 7.52 15.67 0.02
C HIS A 181 6.39 16.70 0.17
N GLU A 182 6.65 17.98 -0.11
CA GLU A 182 5.64 19.04 0.00
C GLU A 182 4.45 18.84 -0.95
N SER A 183 4.70 18.37 -2.18
CA SER A 183 3.67 18.09 -3.18
C SER A 183 2.78 16.91 -2.75
N VAL A 184 3.42 15.84 -2.28
CA VAL A 184 2.70 14.65 -1.77
C VAL A 184 1.87 15.02 -0.56
N MET A 185 2.39 15.82 0.37
CA MET A 185 1.66 16.26 1.55
C MET A 185 0.50 17.20 1.23
N GLN A 186 0.65 18.09 0.24
CA GLN A 186 -0.43 18.95 -0.22
C GLN A 186 -1.61 18.11 -0.74
N ARG A 187 -1.34 17.09 -1.57
CA ARG A 187 -2.37 16.18 -2.08
C ARG A 187 -2.94 15.30 -0.98
N PHE A 188 -2.10 14.78 -0.10
CA PHE A 188 -2.53 13.97 1.03
C PHE A 188 -3.48 14.76 1.93
N GLY A 189 -3.22 16.06 2.13
CA GLY A 189 -4.09 16.98 2.86
C GLY A 189 -5.57 16.94 2.43
N SER A 190 -5.84 16.72 1.14
CA SER A 190 -7.22 16.58 0.63
C SER A 190 -7.93 15.30 1.11
N ASN A 191 -7.17 14.28 1.48
CA ASN A 191 -7.67 12.98 1.96
C ASN A 191 -7.64 12.85 3.50
N VAL A 192 -6.94 13.75 4.20
CA VAL A 192 -6.79 13.72 5.67
C VAL A 192 -8.14 13.70 6.38
N ASP A 193 -9.12 14.49 5.92
CA ASP A 193 -10.44 14.54 6.55
C ASP A 193 -11.21 13.22 6.43
N GLN A 194 -11.12 12.56 5.26
CA GLN A 194 -11.72 11.26 5.04
C GLN A 194 -11.06 10.19 5.91
N LEU A 195 -9.72 10.13 5.91
CA LEU A 195 -8.96 9.20 6.75
C LEU A 195 -9.25 9.42 8.23
N THR A 196 -9.28 10.68 8.67
CA THR A 196 -9.63 11.05 10.05
C THR A 196 -11.02 10.50 10.40
N ALA A 197 -12.01 10.67 9.53
CA ALA A 197 -13.35 10.17 9.79
C ALA A 197 -13.38 8.63 9.92
N ILE A 198 -12.65 7.91 9.06
CA ILE A 198 -12.53 6.45 9.11
C ILE A 198 -11.91 6.02 10.45
N VAL A 199 -10.75 6.57 10.79
CA VAL A 199 -10.02 6.25 12.02
C VAL A 199 -10.86 6.55 13.25
N VAL A 200 -11.50 7.72 13.31
CA VAL A 200 -12.39 8.12 14.42
C VAL A 200 -13.55 7.16 14.56
N ASN A 201 -14.21 6.79 13.46
CA ASN A 201 -15.36 5.88 13.51
C ASN A 201 -14.94 4.48 13.99
N GLN A 202 -13.83 3.97 13.48
CA GLN A 202 -13.29 2.67 13.86
C GLN A 202 -12.81 2.64 15.32
N ALA A 203 -12.10 3.68 15.77
CA ALA A 203 -11.67 3.81 17.16
C ALA A 203 -12.86 3.90 18.13
N VAL A 204 -13.88 4.69 17.78
CA VAL A 204 -15.11 4.81 18.57
C VAL A 204 -15.85 3.48 18.70
N GLU A 205 -16.04 2.77 17.58
CA GLU A 205 -16.71 1.47 17.60
C GLU A 205 -15.89 0.41 18.32
N LEU A 206 -14.55 0.39 18.16
CA LEU A 206 -13.66 -0.49 18.92
C LEU A 206 -13.77 -0.22 20.41
N PHE A 207 -13.66 1.04 20.82
CA PHE A 207 -13.72 1.42 22.22
C PHE A 207 -15.06 1.03 22.88
N LEU A 208 -16.16 1.31 22.19
CA LEU A 208 -17.51 0.89 22.63
C LEU A 208 -17.57 -0.62 22.82
N ASP A 209 -17.06 -1.37 21.84
CA ASP A 209 -17.09 -2.82 21.86
C ASP A 209 -16.22 -3.38 22.99
N LEU A 210 -15.03 -2.83 23.21
CA LEU A 210 -14.11 -3.21 24.29
C LEU A 210 -14.72 -2.98 25.67
N VAL A 211 -15.21 -1.76 25.94
CA VAL A 211 -15.78 -1.42 27.25
C VAL A 211 -17.00 -2.30 27.54
N ILE A 212 -17.93 -2.40 26.59
CA ILE A 212 -19.20 -3.09 26.81
C ILE A 212 -18.97 -4.59 26.98
N LYS A 213 -18.13 -5.20 26.13
CA LYS A 213 -17.82 -6.63 26.25
C LYS A 213 -17.07 -6.94 27.53
N THR A 214 -16.13 -6.10 27.94
CA THR A 214 -15.41 -6.28 29.21
C THR A 214 -16.39 -6.24 30.38
N VAL A 215 -17.24 -5.22 30.47
CA VAL A 215 -18.27 -5.12 31.52
C VAL A 215 -19.23 -6.31 31.51
N LEU A 216 -19.66 -6.79 30.34
CA LEU A 216 -20.51 -7.97 30.22
C LEU A 216 -19.81 -9.25 30.70
N THR A 217 -18.54 -9.45 30.33
CA THR A 217 -17.70 -10.57 30.82
C THR A 217 -17.61 -10.54 32.33
N PHE A 218 -17.30 -9.37 32.91
CA PHE A 218 -17.23 -9.18 34.36
C PHE A 218 -18.53 -9.52 35.07
N ARG A 219 -19.65 -9.09 34.49
CA ARG A 219 -20.98 -9.37 35.04
C ARG A 219 -21.31 -10.86 34.97
N ASP A 220 -20.99 -11.53 33.86
CA ASP A 220 -21.24 -12.96 33.69
C ASP A 220 -20.35 -13.79 34.62
N GLU A 221 -19.12 -13.38 34.89
CA GLU A 221 -18.23 -14.02 35.87
C GLU A 221 -18.68 -13.75 37.32
N ALA A 222 -19.09 -12.52 37.65
CA ALA A 222 -19.67 -12.22 38.96
C ALA A 222 -20.91 -13.09 39.24
N ARG A 223 -21.71 -13.37 38.21
CA ARG A 223 -22.90 -14.24 38.32
C ARG A 223 -22.51 -15.68 38.65
N LYS A 224 -21.41 -16.19 38.09
CA LYS A 224 -20.92 -17.56 38.33
C LYS A 224 -20.26 -17.71 39.70
N SER A 225 -19.40 -16.76 40.07
CA SER A 225 -18.50 -16.90 41.21
C SER A 225 -19.07 -16.38 42.52
N ALA A 226 -20.03 -15.45 42.49
CA ALA A 226 -20.58 -14.84 43.70
C ALA A 226 -22.09 -14.50 43.62
N PRO A 227 -22.97 -15.50 43.37
CA PRO A 227 -24.40 -15.28 43.20
C PRO A 227 -25.07 -14.64 44.44
N ALA A 228 -24.56 -14.93 45.65
CA ALA A 228 -25.06 -14.36 46.91
C ALA A 228 -24.60 -12.92 47.15
N ALA A 229 -23.51 -12.46 46.52
CA ALA A 229 -22.96 -11.12 46.73
C ALA A 229 -23.75 -10.05 45.95
N MET A 230 -24.40 -10.36 44.83
CA MET A 230 -25.04 -9.34 43.97
C MET A 230 -26.32 -8.68 44.53
N GLY A 231 -26.85 -9.08 45.69
CA GLY A 231 -28.02 -8.43 46.33
C GLY A 231 -29.25 -8.30 45.40
N LEU A 232 -29.97 -7.15 45.46
CA LEU A 232 -31.14 -6.87 44.61
C LEU A 232 -30.84 -6.94 43.10
N MET A 233 -29.62 -6.59 42.68
CA MET A 233 -29.15 -6.76 41.30
C MET A 233 -28.93 -8.24 40.93
N GLY A 234 -28.65 -9.11 41.90
CA GLY A 234 -28.62 -10.57 41.70
C GLY A 234 -29.99 -11.19 41.53
N ARG A 235 -31.06 -10.55 42.04
CA ARG A 235 -32.46 -11.01 41.87
C ARG A 235 -33.09 -10.53 40.56
N MET A 236 -32.78 -9.32 40.10
CA MET A 236 -33.28 -8.81 38.80
C MET A 236 -32.31 -9.06 37.63
N GLY A 237 -31.03 -9.25 37.90
CA GLY A 237 -29.97 -9.44 36.89
C GLY A 237 -30.11 -10.66 35.98
N PRO A 238 -30.79 -11.77 36.34
CA PRO A 238 -31.10 -12.84 35.40
C PRO A 238 -32.20 -12.46 34.38
N ALA A 239 -33.06 -11.50 34.71
CA ALA A 239 -34.23 -11.15 33.91
C ALA A 239 -33.94 -10.12 32.81
N ILE A 240 -32.77 -9.46 32.83
CA ILE A 240 -32.39 -8.48 31.81
C ILE A 240 -31.50 -9.16 30.76
N PRO A 241 -31.97 -9.32 29.50
CA PRO A 241 -31.19 -9.94 28.45
C PRO A 241 -29.89 -9.17 28.18
N ASN A 242 -28.81 -9.88 27.87
CA ASN A 242 -27.51 -9.29 27.53
C ASN A 242 -27.65 -8.25 26.40
N GLY A 243 -28.50 -8.53 25.41
CA GLY A 243 -28.76 -7.62 24.30
C GLY A 243 -29.39 -6.29 24.72
N LEU A 244 -30.24 -6.25 25.75
CA LEU A 244 -30.83 -5.00 26.24
C LEU A 244 -29.80 -4.17 27.00
N ILE A 245 -28.94 -4.80 27.81
CA ILE A 245 -27.86 -4.13 28.51
C ILE A 245 -26.83 -3.60 27.52
N GLU A 246 -26.43 -4.43 26.55
CA GLU A 246 -25.57 -4.01 25.45
C GLU A 246 -26.16 -2.82 24.70
N PHE A 247 -27.45 -2.86 24.34
CA PHE A 247 -28.14 -1.76 23.68
C PHE A 247 -28.11 -0.47 24.51
N LEU A 248 -28.47 -0.54 25.79
CA LEU A 248 -28.50 0.63 26.69
C LEU A 248 -27.11 1.22 26.91
N TRP A 249 -26.09 0.38 27.15
CA TRP A 249 -24.71 0.85 27.30
C TRP A 249 -24.15 1.40 25.99
N ARG A 250 -24.42 0.75 24.85
CA ARG A 250 -24.03 1.29 23.53
C ARG A 250 -24.66 2.66 23.34
N HIS A 251 -25.94 2.85 23.67
CA HIS A 251 -26.62 4.12 23.49
C HIS A 251 -26.08 5.20 24.45
N LEU A 252 -25.89 4.89 25.73
CA LEU A 252 -25.35 5.81 26.73
C LEU A 252 -23.92 6.24 26.42
N VAL A 253 -23.06 5.29 26.09
CA VAL A 253 -21.66 5.56 25.77
C VAL A 253 -21.58 6.27 24.41
N LYS A 254 -22.40 5.89 23.40
CA LYS A 254 -22.52 6.65 22.13
C LYS A 254 -22.97 8.08 22.35
N LEU A 255 -23.95 8.33 23.23
CA LEU A 255 -24.43 9.68 23.52
C LEU A 255 -23.29 10.54 24.12
N ARG A 256 -22.57 9.99 25.10
CA ARG A 256 -21.38 10.65 25.67
C ARG A 256 -20.28 10.88 24.62
N LEU A 257 -20.03 9.88 23.76
CA LEU A 257 -19.06 9.98 22.67
C LEU A 257 -19.47 11.06 21.63
N HIS A 258 -20.77 11.16 21.31
CA HIS A 258 -21.30 12.12 20.34
C HIS A 258 -21.34 13.57 20.85
N LEU A 259 -21.44 13.78 22.17
CA LEU A 259 -21.61 15.11 22.78
C LEU A 259 -20.31 15.93 22.96
N GLY A 260 -19.17 15.47 22.42
CA GLY A 260 -17.95 16.29 22.38
C GLY A 260 -16.68 15.50 22.07
N LEU A 261 -16.62 14.25 22.52
CA LEU A 261 -15.47 13.38 22.34
C LEU A 261 -15.19 13.10 20.86
N ARG A 262 -16.20 12.85 20.02
CA ARG A 262 -15.98 12.68 18.57
C ARG A 262 -15.32 13.88 17.91
N ARG A 263 -15.71 15.11 18.27
CA ARG A 263 -15.10 16.34 17.72
C ARG A 263 -13.67 16.51 18.20
N ARG A 264 -13.39 16.21 19.47
CA ARG A 264 -12.04 16.25 20.06
C ARG A 264 -11.14 15.18 19.45
N LEU A 265 -11.60 13.93 19.44
CA LEU A 265 -10.91 12.80 18.84
C LEU A 265 -10.63 13.07 17.36
N SER A 266 -11.59 13.62 16.61
CA SER A 266 -11.37 14.02 15.23
C SER A 266 -10.26 15.08 15.09
N ARG A 267 -10.19 16.07 15.98
CA ARG A 267 -9.12 17.07 15.96
C ARG A 267 -7.76 16.46 16.27
N VAL A 268 -7.68 15.61 17.29
CA VAL A 268 -6.42 14.95 17.70
C VAL A 268 -5.98 13.95 16.64
N VAL A 269 -6.86 13.06 16.19
CA VAL A 269 -6.58 12.11 15.10
C VAL A 269 -6.15 12.85 13.85
N LYS A 270 -6.80 13.95 13.46
CA LYS A 270 -6.39 14.76 12.29
C LYS A 270 -4.96 15.29 12.44
N SER A 271 -4.63 15.86 13.61
CA SER A 271 -3.28 16.32 13.94
C SER A 271 -2.26 15.18 13.83
N GLU A 272 -2.53 14.07 14.49
CA GLU A 272 -1.60 12.95 14.56
C GLU A 272 -1.46 12.21 13.23
N VAL A 273 -2.53 12.03 12.46
CA VAL A 273 -2.48 11.48 11.10
C VAL A 273 -1.65 12.37 10.19
N THR A 274 -1.77 13.70 10.31
CA THR A 274 -1.00 14.64 9.50
C THR A 274 0.48 14.61 9.89
N LYS A 275 0.81 14.59 11.19
CA LYS A 275 2.19 14.45 11.67
C LYS A 275 2.80 13.12 11.23
N ALA A 276 2.07 12.02 11.40
CA ALA A 276 2.48 10.69 10.97
C ALA A 276 2.75 10.66 9.47
N ALA A 277 1.83 11.22 8.66
CA ALA A 277 1.99 11.30 7.22
C ALA A 277 3.23 12.10 6.82
N ASN A 278 3.47 13.26 7.44
CA ASN A 278 4.70 14.04 7.20
C ASN A 278 5.95 13.21 7.47
N ILE A 279 6.06 12.60 8.67
CA ILE A 279 7.23 11.80 9.06
C ILE A 279 7.44 10.63 8.09
N VAL A 280 6.37 9.88 7.81
CA VAL A 280 6.43 8.69 6.96
C VAL A 280 6.78 9.06 5.53
N GLN A 281 6.18 10.10 4.97
CA GLN A 281 6.46 10.51 3.59
C GLN A 281 7.86 11.10 3.46
N GLU A 282 8.28 11.95 4.40
CA GLU A 282 9.64 12.49 4.41
C GLU A 282 10.67 11.36 4.51
N ALA A 283 10.52 10.43 5.46
CA ALA A 283 11.41 9.29 5.61
C ALA A 283 11.40 8.40 4.37
N THR A 284 10.22 8.03 3.87
CA THR A 284 10.07 7.16 2.69
C THR A 284 10.74 7.78 1.46
N LEU A 285 10.42 9.04 1.15
CA LEU A 285 10.94 9.71 -0.06
C LEU A 285 12.42 10.09 0.06
N ALA A 286 12.93 10.28 1.29
CA ALA A 286 14.35 10.52 1.54
C ALA A 286 15.18 9.23 1.50
N THR A 287 14.59 8.06 1.76
CA THR A 287 15.34 6.80 1.80
C THR A 287 15.90 6.40 0.43
N HIS A 288 17.16 5.96 0.41
CA HIS A 288 17.79 5.33 -0.75
C HIS A 288 17.00 4.11 -1.23
N VAL A 289 16.37 3.40 -0.30
CA VAL A 289 15.56 2.19 -0.56
C VAL A 289 14.38 2.51 -1.46
N ALA A 290 13.62 3.60 -1.22
CA ALA A 290 12.53 3.97 -2.10
C ALA A 290 13.03 4.29 -3.52
N ARG A 291 14.19 4.96 -3.65
CA ARG A 291 14.81 5.23 -4.96
C ARG A 291 15.24 3.96 -5.67
N GLU A 292 15.96 3.06 -5.01
CA GLU A 292 16.37 1.77 -5.59
C GLU A 292 15.16 0.93 -6.01
N LEU A 293 14.12 0.91 -5.18
CA LEU A 293 12.88 0.23 -5.51
C LEU A 293 12.23 0.85 -6.75
N LEU A 294 12.14 2.18 -6.83
CA LEU A 294 11.59 2.86 -8.02
C LEU A 294 12.43 2.64 -9.27
N ASP A 295 13.76 2.64 -9.15
CA ASP A 295 14.70 2.39 -10.25
C ASP A 295 14.57 0.96 -10.79
N GLY A 296 14.18 0.00 -9.94
CA GLY A 296 13.88 -1.37 -10.32
C GLY A 296 12.56 -1.56 -11.09
N HIS A 297 11.71 -0.53 -11.20
CA HIS A 297 10.38 -0.64 -11.81
C HIS A 297 10.26 0.16 -13.11
N LEU A 298 9.91 -0.55 -14.19
CA LEU A 298 9.59 0.07 -15.48
C LEU A 298 8.21 0.72 -15.51
N TRP A 299 7.25 0.24 -14.71
CA TRP A 299 5.85 0.69 -14.78
C TRP A 299 5.36 1.26 -13.47
N ILE A 300 4.59 2.35 -13.55
CA ILE A 300 4.25 3.13 -12.37
C ILE A 300 3.25 2.38 -11.50
N GLU A 301 2.41 1.56 -12.11
CA GLU A 301 1.49 0.65 -11.42
C GLU A 301 2.25 -0.36 -10.54
N GLY A 302 3.42 -0.83 -10.99
CA GLY A 302 4.28 -1.71 -10.20
C GLY A 302 4.93 -1.01 -9.00
N THR A 303 5.09 0.31 -9.04
CA THR A 303 5.70 1.07 -7.94
C THR A 303 4.80 1.16 -6.72
N GLN A 304 3.47 1.02 -6.88
CA GLN A 304 2.53 1.15 -5.77
C GLN A 304 2.83 0.13 -4.67
N THR A 305 3.08 -1.14 -5.02
CA THR A 305 3.41 -2.19 -4.06
C THR A 305 4.71 -1.88 -3.30
N ALA A 306 5.72 -1.37 -4.00
CA ALA A 306 7.01 -1.02 -3.40
C ALA A 306 6.91 0.18 -2.45
N ILE A 307 6.25 1.26 -2.90
CA ILE A 307 5.98 2.45 -2.08
C ILE A 307 5.18 2.06 -0.84
N ARG A 308 4.15 1.22 -1.03
CA ARG A 308 3.32 0.73 0.06
C ARG A 308 4.12 0.00 1.13
N ALA A 309 5.03 -0.90 0.76
CA ALA A 309 5.88 -1.61 1.71
C ALA A 309 6.81 -0.67 2.51
N ALA A 310 7.32 0.38 1.85
CA ALA A 310 8.13 1.40 2.51
C ALA A 310 7.30 2.22 3.52
N ILE A 311 6.11 2.68 3.11
CA ILE A 311 5.17 3.41 3.98
C ILE A 311 4.76 2.53 5.18
N GLU A 312 4.48 1.24 4.97
CA GLU A 312 4.09 0.29 6.02
C GLU A 312 5.16 0.18 7.10
N THR A 313 6.42 0.04 6.70
CA THR A 313 7.56 -0.03 7.61
C THR A 313 7.63 1.19 8.54
N GLU A 314 7.34 2.39 8.02
CA GLU A 314 7.39 3.62 8.82
C GLU A 314 6.10 3.83 9.65
N ILE A 315 4.91 3.52 9.10
CA ILE A 315 3.64 3.61 9.85
C ILE A 315 3.69 2.72 11.08
N MET A 316 4.20 1.50 10.96
CA MET A 316 4.26 0.54 12.06
C MET A 316 5.09 1.04 13.26
N LYS A 317 6.05 1.94 13.04
CA LYS A 317 6.89 2.50 14.12
C LYS A 317 6.16 3.51 14.99
N ILE A 318 5.12 4.16 14.45
CA ILE A 318 4.53 5.36 15.07
C ILE A 318 3.03 5.22 15.34
N LEU A 319 2.35 4.28 14.68
CA LEU A 319 0.89 4.16 14.72
C LEU A 319 0.33 3.94 16.12
N TRP A 320 0.88 2.99 16.87
CA TRP A 320 0.38 2.69 18.21
C TRP A 320 0.51 3.89 19.13
N ARG A 321 1.66 4.55 19.12
CA ARG A 321 1.87 5.78 19.88
C ARG A 321 0.77 6.81 19.61
N PHE A 322 0.47 7.07 18.33
CA PHE A 322 -0.57 8.03 17.95
C PHE A 322 -1.99 7.60 18.34
N ILE A 323 -2.33 6.32 18.18
CA ILE A 323 -3.64 5.79 18.59
C ILE A 323 -3.81 5.95 20.10
N LEU A 324 -2.79 5.56 20.89
CA LEU A 324 -2.85 5.63 22.34
C LEU A 324 -2.87 7.09 22.84
N GLU A 325 -2.13 7.99 22.20
CA GLU A 325 -2.16 9.43 22.48
C GLU A 325 -3.54 10.04 22.17
N ALA A 326 -4.14 9.67 21.04
CA ALA A 326 -5.46 10.15 20.63
C ALA A 326 -6.60 9.69 21.54
N ILE A 327 -6.53 8.45 22.05
CA ILE A 327 -7.55 7.91 22.96
C ILE A 327 -7.40 8.50 24.37
N SER A 328 -6.17 8.76 24.81
CA SER A 328 -5.89 9.22 26.18
C SER A 328 -6.05 10.73 26.39
N THR A 329 -6.08 11.55 25.32
CA THR A 329 -6.15 13.02 25.43
C THR A 329 -7.43 13.55 26.09
N ASP A 330 -8.49 12.75 26.21
CA ASP A 330 -9.73 13.15 26.90
C ASP A 330 -9.66 12.99 28.43
N SER A 331 -8.68 12.23 28.94
CA SER A 331 -8.53 12.00 30.39
C SER A 331 -7.99 13.20 31.16
N ASP A 332 -7.28 14.12 30.48
CA ASP A 332 -6.63 15.28 31.11
C ASP A 332 -7.60 16.47 31.34
N GLY A 333 -8.78 16.48 30.71
CA GLY A 333 -9.66 17.67 30.64
C GLY A 333 -11.03 17.54 31.32
N ALA A 334 -11.39 16.37 31.85
CA ALA A 334 -12.57 16.25 32.70
C ALA A 334 -12.13 16.58 34.13
N GLU A 335 -12.46 17.79 34.62
CA GLU A 335 -12.32 18.12 36.04
C GLU A 335 -12.85 16.93 36.86
N GLU A 336 -12.15 16.53 37.93
CA GLU A 336 -12.68 15.62 38.95
C GLU A 336 -13.92 16.28 39.56
N GLU A 337 -15.02 16.21 38.84
CA GLU A 337 -16.30 16.71 39.28
C GLU A 337 -16.60 15.94 40.56
N ASN A 338 -16.79 16.69 41.65
CA ASN A 338 -16.77 16.13 43.00
C ASN A 338 -17.67 14.89 43.06
N VAL A 339 -17.06 13.72 43.30
CA VAL A 339 -17.68 12.40 43.44
C VAL A 339 -18.90 12.47 44.35
N GLU A 340 -18.84 13.31 45.39
CA GLU A 340 -19.93 13.56 46.32
C GLU A 340 -21.10 14.32 45.69
N LYS A 341 -20.84 15.30 44.81
CA LYS A 341 -21.89 16.02 44.05
C LYS A 341 -22.58 15.09 43.05
N GLN A 342 -21.87 14.25 42.33
CA GLN A 342 -22.49 13.32 41.36
C GLN A 342 -23.38 12.27 42.04
N LEU A 343 -23.00 11.76 43.23
CA LEU A 343 -23.83 10.81 43.98
C LEU A 343 -25.07 11.45 44.63
N THR A 344 -25.07 12.77 44.79
CA THR A 344 -26.12 13.52 45.48
C THR A 344 -26.98 14.38 44.56
N ASP A 345 -26.58 14.58 43.30
CA ASP A 345 -27.34 15.39 42.33
C ASP A 345 -28.62 14.66 41.85
N PRO A 346 -29.81 15.16 42.20
CA PRO A 346 -31.08 14.55 41.79
C PRO A 346 -31.37 14.70 40.28
N LYS A 347 -30.62 15.55 39.55
CA LYS A 347 -30.81 15.79 38.11
C LYS A 347 -30.15 14.75 37.21
N LEU A 348 -29.26 13.91 37.74
CA LEU A 348 -28.71 12.80 36.97
C LEU A 348 -29.81 11.74 36.81
N ASN A 349 -30.23 11.50 35.56
CA ASN A 349 -31.31 10.59 35.12
C ASN A 349 -31.18 9.11 35.57
N PHE A 350 -30.16 8.77 36.36
CA PHE A 350 -29.96 7.44 36.94
C PHE A 350 -30.57 7.29 38.34
N THR A 351 -31.24 8.32 38.87
CA THR A 351 -31.94 8.26 40.17
C THR A 351 -32.96 7.13 40.27
N TRP A 352 -33.58 6.68 39.16
CA TRP A 352 -34.44 5.48 39.19
C TRP A 352 -33.65 4.20 39.51
N LEU A 353 -32.37 4.11 39.08
CA LEU A 353 -31.56 2.89 39.14
C LEU A 353 -30.89 2.69 40.51
N GLY A 354 -31.00 3.70 41.39
CA GLY A 354 -30.53 3.67 42.77
C GLY A 354 -29.02 3.93 42.94
N LYS A 355 -28.63 4.24 44.18
CA LYS A 355 -27.27 4.63 44.57
C LYS A 355 -26.18 3.61 44.19
N ASN A 356 -26.50 2.32 44.17
CA ASN A 356 -25.55 1.26 43.81
C ASN A 356 -25.16 1.31 42.32
N MET A 357 -26.07 1.69 41.43
CA MET A 357 -25.76 1.83 40.00
C MET A 357 -24.92 3.07 39.73
N ALA A 358 -25.16 4.16 40.48
CA ALA A 358 -24.31 5.34 40.42
C ALA A 358 -22.88 5.01 40.86
N GLU A 359 -22.69 4.34 42.00
CA GLU A 359 -21.37 3.90 42.46
C GLU A 359 -20.67 2.99 41.44
N MET A 360 -21.38 1.98 40.92
CA MET A 360 -20.81 1.07 39.91
C MET A 360 -20.38 1.83 38.66
N SER A 361 -21.19 2.79 38.18
CA SER A 361 -20.85 3.65 37.04
C SER A 361 -19.59 4.47 37.31
N MET A 362 -19.45 5.04 38.51
CA MET A 362 -18.26 5.81 38.88
C MET A 362 -17.00 4.96 38.97
N VAL A 363 -17.12 3.73 39.48
CA VAL A 363 -15.99 2.80 39.52
C VAL A 363 -15.53 2.44 38.11
N TRP A 364 -16.44 2.13 37.20
CA TRP A 364 -16.07 1.84 35.81
C TRP A 364 -15.53 3.06 35.07
N ASP A 365 -16.05 4.26 35.36
CA ASP A 365 -15.48 5.51 34.85
C ASP A 365 -14.03 5.71 35.34
N ALA A 366 -13.76 5.41 36.62
CA ALA A 366 -12.43 5.48 37.19
C ALA A 366 -11.49 4.39 36.63
N VAL A 367 -11.98 3.15 36.48
CA VAL A 367 -11.25 2.05 35.81
C VAL A 367 -10.82 2.50 34.43
N LEU A 368 -11.76 3.06 33.68
CA LEU A 368 -11.53 3.50 32.32
C LEU A 368 -10.50 4.64 32.27
N LYS A 369 -10.67 5.69 33.08
CA LYS A 369 -9.73 6.82 33.15
C LYS A 369 -8.32 6.37 33.55
N GLY A 370 -8.20 5.60 34.63
CA GLY A 370 -6.92 5.08 35.08
C GLY A 370 -6.25 4.17 34.05
N GLY A 371 -7.05 3.30 33.41
CA GLY A 371 -6.55 2.44 32.35
C GLY A 371 -6.05 3.22 31.14
N LEU A 372 -6.81 4.22 30.67
CA LEU A 372 -6.43 5.07 29.53
C LEU A 372 -5.16 5.88 29.80
N LEU A 373 -5.00 6.40 31.02
CA LEU A 373 -3.79 7.10 31.43
C LEU A 373 -2.56 6.18 31.41
N ALA A 374 -2.66 4.98 31.98
CA ALA A 374 -1.55 4.03 31.96
C ALA A 374 -1.21 3.57 30.53
N VAL A 375 -2.22 3.38 29.68
CA VAL A 375 -2.03 3.07 28.27
C VAL A 375 -1.28 4.18 27.54
N LYS A 376 -1.56 5.46 27.82
CA LYS A 376 -0.79 6.60 27.27
C LYS A 376 0.70 6.47 27.56
N GLU A 377 1.05 6.12 28.80
CA GLU A 377 2.44 5.97 29.24
C GLU A 377 3.15 4.80 28.55
N THR A 378 2.40 3.77 28.12
CA THR A 378 2.98 2.65 27.33
C THR A 378 3.35 3.03 25.90
N GLY A 379 2.90 4.19 25.38
CA GLY A 379 3.08 4.58 23.98
C GLY A 379 4.52 4.57 23.48
N GLN A 380 5.49 4.92 24.33
CA GLN A 380 6.92 4.87 23.97
C GLN A 380 7.52 3.45 24.02
N VAL A 381 6.90 2.55 24.78
CA VAL A 381 7.40 1.20 25.07
C VAL A 381 6.89 0.16 24.05
N VAL A 382 5.93 0.57 23.21
CA VAL A 382 5.30 -0.28 22.19
C VAL A 382 5.79 -0.02 20.77
N ASP A 383 6.65 0.98 20.58
CA ASP A 383 7.22 1.28 19.26
C ASP A 383 8.01 0.08 18.71
N GLY A 384 7.74 -0.29 17.46
CA GLY A 384 8.39 -1.42 16.79
C GLY A 384 7.95 -2.82 17.24
N LEU A 385 6.96 -2.93 18.12
CA LEU A 385 6.33 -4.21 18.45
C LEU A 385 5.30 -4.62 17.38
N SER A 386 5.00 -5.93 17.31
CA SER A 386 3.83 -6.40 16.56
C SER A 386 2.54 -5.85 17.20
N HIS A 387 1.46 -5.72 16.40
CA HIS A 387 0.17 -5.24 16.89
C HIS A 387 -0.33 -6.01 18.12
N GLU A 388 -0.15 -7.33 18.08
CA GLU A 388 -0.41 -8.23 19.18
C GLU A 388 0.34 -7.87 20.47
N LYS A 389 1.67 -7.73 20.40
CA LYS A 389 2.49 -7.42 21.58
C LYS A 389 2.25 -6.00 22.11
N ALA A 390 2.01 -5.04 21.21
CA ALA A 390 1.67 -3.68 21.58
C ALA A 390 0.33 -3.63 22.33
N PHE A 391 -0.67 -4.37 21.83
CA PHE A 391 -1.95 -4.53 22.51
C PHE A 391 -1.80 -5.16 23.89
N ASP A 392 -1.07 -6.28 24.00
CA ASP A 392 -0.92 -7.00 25.27
C ASP A 392 -0.30 -6.09 26.36
N LYS A 393 0.74 -5.33 26.01
CA LYS A 393 1.36 -4.37 26.93
C LYS A 393 0.40 -3.26 27.37
N ALA A 394 -0.37 -2.71 26.43
CA ALA A 394 -1.36 -1.69 26.73
C ALA A 394 -2.49 -2.26 27.61
N TRP A 395 -2.93 -3.49 27.34
CA TRP A 395 -3.96 -4.20 28.10
C TRP A 395 -3.54 -4.47 29.55
N ASP A 396 -2.32 -4.95 29.76
CA ASP A 396 -1.78 -5.19 31.10
C ASP A 396 -1.67 -3.90 31.92
N ALA A 397 -1.19 -2.83 31.29
CA ALA A 397 -1.14 -1.50 31.92
C ALA A 397 -2.54 -1.01 32.29
N ALA A 398 -3.51 -1.15 31.36
CA ALA A 398 -4.90 -0.78 31.60
C ALA A 398 -5.53 -1.57 32.74
N LYS A 399 -5.29 -2.89 32.79
CA LYS A 399 -5.79 -3.81 33.81
C LYS A 399 -5.29 -3.41 35.20
N ALA A 400 -3.99 -3.15 35.34
CA ALA A 400 -3.37 -2.82 36.62
C ALA A 400 -3.82 -1.44 37.14
N ALA A 401 -3.75 -0.41 36.28
CA ALA A 401 -4.14 0.95 36.65
C ALA A 401 -5.65 1.09 36.85
N GLY A 402 -6.43 0.35 36.07
CA GLY A 402 -7.88 0.24 36.24
C GLY A 402 -8.25 -0.29 37.62
N LEU A 403 -7.59 -1.36 38.09
CA LEU A 403 -7.82 -1.91 39.43
C LEU A 403 -7.47 -0.90 40.53
N ALA A 404 -6.32 -0.24 40.41
CA ALA A 404 -5.88 0.76 41.38
C ALA A 404 -6.90 1.91 41.49
N SER A 405 -7.37 2.41 40.33
CA SER A 405 -8.35 3.49 40.26
C SER A 405 -9.73 3.09 40.77
N ALA A 406 -10.15 1.84 40.51
CA ALA A 406 -11.37 1.26 41.04
C ALA A 406 -11.36 1.24 42.57
N LYS A 407 -10.28 0.69 43.16
CA LYS A 407 -10.11 0.61 44.62
C LYS A 407 -10.07 1.99 45.26
N ALA A 408 -9.33 2.93 44.68
CA ALA A 408 -9.28 4.31 45.16
C ALA A 408 -10.67 4.97 45.16
N THR A 409 -11.46 4.75 44.12
CA THR A 409 -12.83 5.26 44.02
C THR A 409 -13.74 4.65 45.07
N ILE A 410 -13.62 3.35 45.33
CA ILE A 410 -14.36 2.66 46.40
C ILE A 410 -14.00 3.18 47.79
N GLU A 411 -12.74 3.50 48.05
CA GLU A 411 -12.37 4.13 49.33
C GLU A 411 -12.95 5.56 49.46
N LYS A 412 -12.98 6.33 48.36
CA LYS A 412 -13.63 7.65 48.34
C LYS A 412 -15.13 7.55 48.65
N THR A 413 -15.86 6.63 48.00
CA THR A 413 -17.33 6.51 48.17
C THR A 413 -17.74 5.83 49.48
N LYS A 414 -16.84 5.09 50.15
CA LYS A 414 -17.09 4.46 51.46
C LYS A 414 -17.56 5.45 52.52
N LYS A 415 -17.09 6.70 52.47
CA LYS A 415 -17.47 7.77 53.42
C LYS A 415 -18.93 8.20 53.26
N VAL A 416 -19.45 8.13 52.04
CA VAL A 416 -20.80 8.61 51.67
C VAL A 416 -21.83 7.48 51.76
N MET A 417 -21.42 6.24 51.48
CA MET A 417 -22.30 5.07 51.43
C MET A 417 -22.12 4.16 52.64
N ARG A 418 -22.94 4.36 53.69
CA ARG A 418 -23.01 3.46 54.85
C ARG A 418 -23.83 2.21 54.52
N ASN A 419 -23.21 1.20 53.90
CA ASN A 419 -23.84 -0.09 53.62
C ASN A 419 -22.89 -1.25 54.00
N PRO A 420 -23.21 -2.09 55.00
CA PRO A 420 -22.35 -3.18 55.44
C PRO A 420 -22.19 -4.32 54.41
N GLU A 421 -23.14 -4.50 53.48
CA GLU A 421 -23.01 -5.51 52.41
C GLU A 421 -22.14 -5.06 51.23
N ARG A 422 -21.71 -3.80 51.24
CA ARG A 422 -20.95 -3.19 50.15
C ARG A 422 -19.54 -3.75 50.03
N GLU A 423 -18.84 -3.92 51.15
CA GLU A 423 -17.45 -4.40 51.13
C GLU A 423 -17.37 -5.82 50.57
N LYS A 424 -18.27 -6.70 51.03
CA LYS A 424 -18.40 -8.07 50.51
C LYS A 424 -18.66 -8.13 49.00
N LYS A 425 -19.40 -7.16 48.45
CA LYS A 425 -19.66 -7.05 47.00
C LYS A 425 -18.39 -6.75 46.22
N TRP A 426 -17.65 -5.73 46.66
CA TRP A 426 -16.43 -5.31 45.99
C TRP A 426 -15.30 -6.32 46.16
N GLU A 427 -15.16 -6.93 47.34
CA GLU A 427 -14.22 -8.04 47.56
C GLU A 427 -14.47 -9.21 46.59
N ALA A 428 -15.73 -9.59 46.39
CA ALA A 428 -16.09 -10.62 45.42
C ALA A 428 -15.72 -10.21 43.98
N LEU A 429 -15.92 -8.93 43.62
CA LEU A 429 -15.52 -8.41 42.31
C LEU A 429 -14.00 -8.39 42.13
N TRP A 430 -13.25 -8.01 43.17
CA TRP A 430 -11.78 -8.02 43.16
C TRP A 430 -11.25 -9.44 43.01
N GLY A 431 -11.89 -10.42 43.64
CA GLY A 431 -11.54 -11.84 43.53
C GLY A 431 -11.68 -12.40 42.12
N ILE A 432 -12.49 -11.78 41.25
CA ILE A 432 -12.64 -12.17 39.85
C ILE A 432 -11.96 -11.21 38.86
N TRP A 433 -11.23 -10.20 39.35
CA TRP A 433 -10.62 -9.17 38.50
C TRP A 433 -9.74 -9.75 37.41
N ASP A 434 -8.77 -10.57 37.80
CA ASP A 434 -7.83 -11.16 36.86
C ASP A 434 -8.53 -12.07 35.85
N GLN A 435 -9.46 -12.91 36.32
CA GLN A 435 -10.22 -13.81 35.46
C GLN A 435 -11.11 -13.08 34.46
N GLY A 436 -11.73 -11.97 34.88
CA GLY A 436 -12.59 -11.16 34.01
C GLY A 436 -11.81 -10.49 32.88
N TRP A 437 -10.64 -9.92 33.20
CA TRP A 437 -9.74 -9.35 32.19
C TRP A 437 -9.15 -10.42 31.27
N GLU A 438 -8.75 -11.58 31.80
CA GLU A 438 -8.21 -12.67 30.98
C GLU A 438 -9.23 -13.18 29.96
N LYS A 439 -10.49 -13.37 30.40
CA LYS A 439 -11.57 -13.80 29.49
C LYS A 439 -11.95 -12.73 28.44
N ALA A 440 -11.77 -11.46 28.77
CA ALA A 440 -12.01 -10.37 27.83
C ALA A 440 -10.83 -10.18 26.86
N HIS A 441 -9.62 -10.58 27.25
CA HIS A 441 -8.37 -10.35 26.53
C HIS A 441 -8.41 -10.84 25.09
N ASP A 442 -8.61 -12.13 24.83
CA ASP A 442 -8.49 -12.69 23.47
C ASP A 442 -9.46 -12.05 22.49
N ARG A 443 -10.68 -11.78 22.95
CA ARG A 443 -11.71 -11.12 22.15
C ARG A 443 -11.35 -9.66 21.88
N ALA A 444 -10.82 -8.96 22.89
CA ALA A 444 -10.39 -7.58 22.79
C ALA A 444 -9.18 -7.46 21.86
N ARG A 445 -8.20 -8.34 22.00
CA ARG A 445 -6.98 -8.45 21.20
C ARG A 445 -7.31 -8.65 19.74
N SER A 446 -8.06 -9.69 19.40
CA SER A 446 -8.45 -9.98 18.03
C SER A 446 -9.19 -8.80 17.39
N LYS A 447 -10.11 -8.16 18.13
CA LYS A 447 -10.89 -7.03 17.61
C LYS A 447 -10.05 -5.76 17.44
N ALA A 448 -9.19 -5.44 18.40
CA ALA A 448 -8.32 -4.28 18.36
C ALA A 448 -7.27 -4.41 17.25
N VAL A 449 -6.57 -5.55 17.19
CA VAL A 449 -5.58 -5.84 16.14
C VAL A 449 -6.21 -5.74 14.75
N GLY A 450 -7.35 -6.40 14.51
CA GLY A 450 -8.02 -6.32 13.21
C GLY A 450 -8.52 -4.91 12.86
N THR A 451 -8.89 -4.11 13.86
CA THR A 451 -9.27 -2.70 13.63
C THR A 451 -8.04 -1.88 13.25
N VAL A 452 -6.91 -2.06 13.94
CA VAL A 452 -5.66 -1.37 13.63
C VAL A 452 -5.14 -1.77 12.25
N GLU A 453 -5.19 -3.05 11.89
CA GLU A 453 -4.85 -3.54 10.54
C GLU A 453 -5.71 -2.86 9.46
N THR A 454 -7.01 -2.70 9.71
CA THR A 454 -7.90 -2.00 8.78
C THR A 454 -7.53 -0.52 8.65
N ILE A 455 -7.17 0.15 9.75
CA ILE A 455 -6.69 1.55 9.72
C ILE A 455 -5.42 1.65 8.89
N VAL A 456 -4.45 0.75 9.13
CA VAL A 456 -3.18 0.71 8.40
C VAL A 456 -3.44 0.54 6.91
N GLU A 457 -4.28 -0.41 6.53
CA GLU A 457 -4.66 -0.67 5.14
C GLU A 457 -5.15 0.60 4.42
N GLU A 458 -6.06 1.35 5.04
CA GLU A 458 -6.63 2.57 4.48
C GLU A 458 -5.61 3.70 4.34
N VAL A 459 -4.75 3.87 5.35
CA VAL A 459 -3.66 4.86 5.31
C VAL A 459 -2.63 4.48 4.23
N LEU A 460 -2.29 3.19 4.11
CA LEU A 460 -1.38 2.67 3.09
C LEU A 460 -1.93 2.83 1.68
N ALA A 461 -3.20 2.46 1.47
CA ALA A 461 -3.87 2.61 0.19
C ALA A 461 -3.92 4.08 -0.23
N THR A 462 -4.28 4.98 0.69
CA THR A 462 -4.35 6.42 0.41
C THR A 462 -2.96 7.02 0.18
N GLY A 463 -1.99 6.74 1.05
CA GLY A 463 -0.63 7.27 0.97
C GLY A 463 0.08 6.82 -0.30
N SER A 464 0.05 5.52 -0.61
CA SER A 464 0.67 4.99 -1.83
C SER A 464 0.01 5.54 -3.10
N LYS A 465 -1.32 5.66 -3.12
CA LYS A 465 -2.07 6.25 -4.23
C LYS A 465 -1.65 7.70 -4.47
N VAL A 466 -1.56 8.52 -3.43
CA VAL A 466 -1.17 9.93 -3.55
C VAL A 466 0.25 10.07 -4.11
N VAL A 467 1.20 9.26 -3.64
CA VAL A 467 2.58 9.25 -4.18
C VAL A 467 2.58 8.88 -5.67
N VAL A 468 1.85 7.82 -6.04
CA VAL A 468 1.73 7.37 -7.44
C VAL A 468 1.08 8.42 -8.33
N GLU A 469 0.03 9.10 -7.85
CA GLU A 469 -0.62 10.20 -8.59
C GLU A 469 0.32 11.38 -8.78
N ASP A 470 1.10 11.76 -7.77
CA ASP A 470 2.09 12.83 -7.90
C ASP A 470 3.22 12.45 -8.87
N MET A 471 3.68 11.20 -8.83
CA MET A 471 4.65 10.66 -9.80
C MET A 471 4.12 10.68 -11.23
N ARG A 472 2.83 10.35 -11.45
CA ARG A 472 2.19 10.41 -12.77
C ARG A 472 2.16 11.82 -13.34
N GLU A 473 2.08 12.81 -12.47
CA GLU A 473 1.97 14.22 -12.84
C GLU A 473 3.33 14.95 -12.88
N CYS A 474 4.40 14.34 -12.38
CA CYS A 474 5.77 14.83 -12.54
C CYS A 474 6.18 14.82 -14.02
N ARG A 475 5.91 15.92 -14.72
CA ARG A 475 6.27 16.16 -16.15
C ARG A 475 7.68 16.72 -16.34
N THR A 476 8.55 16.55 -15.35
CA THR A 476 9.88 17.19 -15.28
C THR A 476 10.85 16.64 -16.32
N LYS A 477 10.63 15.41 -16.80
CA LYS A 477 11.49 14.78 -17.81
C LYS A 477 10.73 14.62 -19.12
N THR A 478 11.31 15.16 -20.18
CA THR A 478 10.84 14.98 -21.55
C THR A 478 11.89 14.25 -22.36
N ILE A 479 11.44 13.57 -23.40
CA ILE A 479 12.32 13.01 -24.42
C ILE A 479 11.97 13.63 -25.76
N GLU A 480 12.99 14.04 -26.50
CA GLU A 480 12.80 14.61 -27.83
C GLU A 480 12.44 13.49 -28.80
N GLY A 481 11.33 13.67 -29.50
CA GLY A 481 10.84 12.73 -30.50
C GLY A 481 10.45 13.42 -31.79
N PHE A 482 10.71 12.73 -32.90
CA PHE A 482 10.22 13.08 -34.22
C PHE A 482 9.18 12.03 -34.67
N ILE A 483 7.99 12.50 -35.04
CA ILE A 483 6.93 11.69 -35.65
C ILE A 483 6.51 12.41 -36.94
N PRO A 484 6.60 11.78 -38.13
CA PRO A 484 6.19 12.41 -39.38
C PRO A 484 4.78 12.98 -39.30
N ASN A 485 4.55 14.15 -39.91
CA ASN A 485 3.29 14.91 -39.93
C ASN A 485 2.85 15.51 -38.58
N LYS A 486 3.68 15.46 -37.54
CA LYS A 486 3.58 16.31 -36.35
C LYS A 486 4.88 17.11 -36.21
N VAL A 487 4.78 18.44 -36.08
CA VAL A 487 5.95 19.29 -35.76
C VAL A 487 6.58 18.74 -34.49
N SER A 488 7.92 18.66 -34.45
CA SER A 488 8.75 18.16 -33.35
C SER A 488 8.04 18.34 -32.00
N CYS A 489 7.62 17.24 -31.37
CA CYS A 489 6.89 17.29 -30.12
C CYS A 489 7.77 16.79 -28.99
N LEU A 490 7.72 17.49 -27.85
CA LEU A 490 8.15 16.90 -26.59
C LEU A 490 7.19 15.75 -26.29
N VAL A 491 7.69 14.52 -26.38
CA VAL A 491 6.87 13.35 -26.10
C VAL A 491 6.85 13.18 -24.58
N ASN A 492 5.76 13.64 -23.95
CA ASN A 492 5.42 13.21 -22.61
C ASN A 492 4.81 11.82 -22.71
N LEU A 493 5.61 10.79 -22.43
CA LEU A 493 5.09 9.44 -22.24
C LEU A 493 4.41 9.37 -20.88
N SER A 494 3.16 9.82 -20.79
CA SER A 494 2.29 9.46 -19.67
C SER A 494 1.81 8.02 -19.89
N LEU A 495 2.62 7.05 -19.47
CA LEU A 495 2.26 5.64 -19.39
C LEU A 495 2.15 5.21 -17.94
#